data_AF-A0A524HEG4-F1
#
_entry.id   AF-A0A524HEG4-F1
#
_cell.length_a   1.000
_cell.length_b   1.000
_cell.length_c   1.000
_cell.angle_alpha   90.00
_cell.angle_beta   90.00
_cell.angle_gamma   90.00
#
_symmetry.space_group_name_H-M   'P 1'
#
loop_
_entity.id
_entity.type
_entity.pdbx_description
1 polymer ?
#
loop_
_entity_poly.entity_id
_entity_poly.type
_entity_poly.pdbx_seq_one_letter_code
_entity_poly.pdbx_strand_id
1 'polypeptide(L)'
;GACAAIGGVNKLKNNFEMSDVRKCVYGAAASKPHLDTYPTKACDEVVKVDFVIPGCPIEQKEFASIIKTLLLGKTPELPEWPVCVECKAKGNPCLWEYGQVCLGPITRAGCGSRCPSAGFRCFGCRGNVDDPNINAAKDVIEKFGLNIDDLKTKVVLFQTGAPSHKQLNESK
;
A
#
# COMPACT_ATOMS: atom_id res chain seq x y z
N GLY A 1 -9.36 -5.16 -3.04
CA GLY A 1 -8.13 -5.66 -2.41
C GLY A 1 -6.91 -5.04 -3.07
N ALA A 2 -5.73 -5.17 -2.46
CA ALA A 2 -4.50 -4.47 -2.85
C ALA A 2 -4.08 -4.69 -4.31
N CYS A 3 -4.19 -5.91 -4.85
CA CYS A 3 -3.84 -6.17 -6.25
C CYS A 3 -4.69 -5.33 -7.23
N ALA A 4 -5.99 -5.21 -6.97
CA ALA A 4 -6.89 -4.41 -7.79
C ALA A 4 -6.74 -2.90 -7.49
N ALA A 5 -6.49 -2.54 -6.23
CA ALA A 5 -6.46 -1.16 -5.77
C ALA A 5 -5.17 -0.40 -6.12
N ILE A 6 -4.02 -1.07 -6.00
CA ILE A 6 -2.69 -0.46 -6.10
C ILE A 6 -1.71 -1.33 -6.91
N GLY A 7 -2.19 -2.39 -7.57
CA GLY A 7 -1.37 -3.40 -8.27
C GLY A 7 -0.75 -4.44 -7.34
N GLY A 8 -0.52 -4.08 -6.07
CA GLY A 8 0.00 -4.97 -5.03
C GLY A 8 1.39 -5.52 -5.36
N VAL A 9 1.70 -6.70 -4.84
CA VAL A 9 3.01 -7.35 -5.05
C VAL A 9 3.32 -7.62 -6.52
N ASN A 10 2.31 -7.81 -7.37
CA ASN A 10 2.49 -8.05 -8.79
C ASN A 10 3.06 -6.82 -9.53
N LYS A 11 2.92 -5.62 -8.96
CA LYS A 11 3.46 -4.38 -9.53
C LYS A 11 4.97 -4.26 -9.34
N LEU A 12 5.58 -5.06 -8.46
CA LEU A 12 7.04 -5.14 -8.29
C LEU A 12 7.80 -5.40 -9.58
N LYS A 13 7.23 -6.22 -10.48
CA LYS A 13 7.86 -6.56 -11.75
C LYS A 13 8.10 -5.33 -12.63
N ASN A 14 7.35 -4.25 -12.41
CA ASN A 14 7.47 -3.00 -13.16
C ASN A 14 8.76 -2.22 -12.84
N ASN A 15 9.49 -2.60 -11.78
CA ASN A 15 10.81 -2.02 -11.49
C ASN A 15 11.94 -2.62 -12.36
N PHE A 16 11.61 -3.58 -13.23
CA PHE A 16 12.55 -4.27 -14.10
C PHE A 16 12.08 -4.18 -15.55
N GLU A 17 13.01 -4.36 -16.48
CA GLU A 17 12.68 -4.50 -17.90
C GLU A 17 11.85 -5.78 -18.11
N MET A 18 10.73 -5.67 -18.83
CA MET A 18 9.81 -6.80 -19.05
C MET A 18 10.49 -7.99 -19.73
N SER A 19 11.49 -7.74 -20.57
CA SER A 19 12.32 -8.79 -21.18
C SER A 19 13.09 -9.61 -20.14
N ASP A 20 13.58 -8.96 -19.10
CA ASP A 20 14.39 -9.59 -18.07
C ASP A 20 13.52 -10.36 -17.09
N VAL A 21 12.34 -9.83 -16.76
CA VAL A 21 11.30 -10.55 -16.02
C VAL A 21 10.93 -11.85 -16.73
N ARG A 22 10.69 -11.80 -18.06
CA ARG A 22 10.37 -12.98 -18.87
C ARG A 22 11.53 -13.98 -18.92
N LYS A 23 12.76 -13.51 -19.13
CA LYS A 23 13.97 -14.37 -19.13
C LYS A 23 14.19 -15.04 -17.78
N CYS A 24 13.96 -14.33 -16.68
CA CYS A 24 14.10 -14.86 -15.32
C CYS A 24 13.17 -16.05 -15.06
N VAL A 25 11.91 -15.97 -15.51
CA VAL A 25 10.90 -17.02 -15.27
C VAL A 25 10.97 -18.14 -16.31
N TYR A 26 11.16 -17.81 -17.59
CA TYR A 26 10.99 -18.75 -18.71
C TYR A 26 12.30 -19.14 -19.41
N GLY A 27 13.44 -18.52 -19.06
CA GLY A 27 14.75 -18.82 -19.64
C GLY A 27 14.75 -18.74 -21.17
N ALA A 28 15.17 -19.82 -21.83
CA ALA A 28 15.22 -19.92 -23.28
C ALA A 28 13.83 -19.81 -23.95
N ALA A 29 12.74 -20.13 -23.23
CA ALA A 29 11.39 -20.00 -23.76
C ALA A 29 10.86 -18.56 -23.71
N ALA A 30 11.58 -17.60 -23.12
CA ALA A 30 11.11 -16.23 -22.93
C ALA A 30 10.70 -15.53 -24.22
N SER A 31 11.26 -15.90 -25.38
CA SER A 31 10.91 -15.32 -26.69
C SER A 31 9.60 -15.85 -27.29
N LYS A 32 8.97 -16.88 -26.70
CA LYS A 32 7.73 -17.44 -27.23
C LYS A 32 6.58 -16.40 -27.12
N PRO A 33 5.81 -16.14 -28.21
CA PRO A 33 4.78 -15.11 -28.21
C PRO A 33 3.68 -15.27 -27.14
N HIS A 34 3.32 -16.51 -26.79
CA HIS A 34 2.29 -16.79 -25.78
C HIS A 34 2.76 -16.56 -24.34
N LEU A 35 4.04 -16.23 -24.13
CA LEU A 35 4.63 -15.89 -22.83
C LEU A 35 4.89 -14.38 -22.70
N ASP A 36 4.23 -13.57 -23.52
CA ASP A 36 4.33 -12.12 -23.43
C ASP A 36 3.72 -11.58 -22.13
N THR A 37 4.28 -10.48 -21.63
CA THR A 37 3.81 -9.85 -20.40
C THR A 37 3.93 -8.34 -20.49
N TYR A 38 2.97 -7.65 -19.89
CA TYR A 38 2.90 -6.19 -19.83
C TYR A 38 3.09 -5.70 -18.40
N PRO A 39 3.45 -4.43 -18.20
CA PRO A 39 3.48 -3.82 -16.88
C PRO A 39 2.15 -4.04 -16.14
N THR A 40 2.24 -4.45 -14.87
CA THR A 40 1.07 -4.65 -14.03
C THR A 40 0.42 -3.30 -13.76
N LYS A 41 -0.90 -3.22 -13.93
CA LYS A 41 -1.73 -2.05 -13.64
C LYS A 41 -2.77 -2.41 -12.58
N ALA A 42 -3.08 -1.46 -11.71
CA ALA A 42 -4.27 -1.47 -10.87
C ALA A 42 -5.52 -1.28 -11.75
N CYS A 43 -6.69 -1.58 -11.21
CA CYS A 43 -7.94 -1.51 -11.97
C CYS A 43 -8.27 -0.09 -12.41
N ASP A 44 -8.01 0.90 -11.56
CA ASP A 44 -8.26 2.33 -11.82
C ASP A 44 -7.35 2.92 -12.91
N GLU A 45 -6.20 2.29 -13.18
CA GLU A 45 -5.30 2.64 -14.30
C GLU A 45 -5.81 2.14 -15.66
N VAL A 46 -6.87 1.33 -15.69
CA VAL A 46 -7.42 0.71 -16.92
C VAL A 46 -8.88 1.05 -17.14
N VAL A 47 -9.69 1.08 -16.07
CA VAL A 47 -11.12 1.34 -16.11
C VAL A 47 -11.52 2.28 -14.98
N LYS A 48 -12.64 3.00 -15.14
CA LYS A 48 -13.21 3.76 -14.04
C LYS A 48 -13.63 2.82 -12.91
N VAL A 49 -13.16 3.08 -11.70
CA VAL A 49 -13.51 2.33 -10.49
C VAL A 49 -14.28 3.25 -9.54
N ASP A 50 -15.50 2.85 -9.17
CA ASP A 50 -16.35 3.65 -8.30
C ASP A 50 -15.98 3.50 -6.81
N PHE A 51 -15.59 2.30 -6.38
CA PHE A 51 -15.21 2.02 -4.99
C PHE A 51 -14.05 1.02 -4.91
N VAL A 52 -13.18 1.24 -3.91
CA VAL A 52 -12.02 0.40 -3.64
C VAL A 52 -12.10 -0.14 -2.21
N ILE A 53 -11.86 -1.43 -2.03
CA ILE A 53 -11.72 -2.05 -0.70
C ILE A 53 -10.24 -2.36 -0.48
N PRO A 54 -9.52 -1.63 0.40
CA PRO A 54 -8.09 -1.80 0.60
C PRO A 54 -7.73 -3.10 1.36
N GLY A 55 -6.48 -3.56 1.20
CA GLY A 55 -5.91 -4.66 1.99
C GLY A 55 -5.47 -5.88 1.18
N CYS A 56 -4.48 -6.59 1.72
CA CYS A 56 -3.90 -7.82 1.17
C CYS A 56 -3.84 -8.93 2.25
N PRO A 57 -4.90 -9.73 2.46
CA PRO A 57 -6.23 -9.58 1.87
C PRO A 57 -7.06 -8.46 2.53
N ILE A 58 -8.26 -8.23 2.01
CA ILE A 58 -9.26 -7.33 2.62
C ILE A 58 -9.69 -7.84 4.00
N GLU A 59 -10.21 -6.95 4.85
CA GLU A 59 -10.76 -7.34 6.14
C GLU A 59 -12.23 -7.74 6.03
N GLN A 60 -12.60 -8.89 6.62
CA GLN A 60 -13.93 -9.49 6.44
C GLN A 60 -15.06 -8.59 6.96
N LYS A 61 -14.85 -7.95 8.14
CA LYS A 61 -15.83 -7.05 8.75
C LYS A 61 -16.02 -5.77 7.94
N GLU A 62 -14.91 -5.22 7.45
CA GLU A 62 -14.92 -4.04 6.57
C GLU A 62 -15.66 -4.36 5.27
N PHE A 63 -15.36 -5.49 4.63
CA PHE A 63 -16.06 -5.96 3.44
C PHE A 63 -17.58 -6.08 3.65
N ALA A 64 -18.01 -6.79 4.70
CA ALA A 64 -19.43 -6.96 5.00
C ALA A 64 -20.14 -5.62 5.25
N SER A 65 -19.49 -4.69 5.96
CA SER A 65 -20.00 -3.34 6.22
C SER A 65 -20.16 -2.53 4.93
N ILE A 66 -19.16 -2.58 4.05
CA ILE A 66 -19.16 -1.88 2.76
C ILE A 66 -20.30 -2.38 1.88
N ILE A 67 -20.43 -3.71 1.72
CA ILE A 67 -21.50 -4.30 0.91
C ILE A 67 -22.88 -3.92 1.46
N LYS A 68 -23.08 -3.99 2.78
CA LYS A 68 -24.33 -3.58 3.41
C LYS A 68 -24.65 -2.11 3.15
N THR A 69 -23.66 -1.24 3.25
CA THR A 69 -23.82 0.21 3.03
C THR A 69 -24.20 0.51 1.58
N LEU A 70 -23.54 -0.16 0.62
CA LEU A 70 -23.84 -0.04 -0.81
C LEU A 70 -25.26 -0.54 -1.13
N LEU A 71 -25.70 -1.65 -0.55
CA LEU A 71 -27.07 -2.17 -0.72
C LEU A 71 -28.15 -1.22 -0.20
N LEU A 72 -27.83 -0.38 0.78
CA LEU A 72 -28.71 0.65 1.31
C LEU A 72 -28.68 1.95 0.49
N GLY A 73 -27.96 1.99 -0.63
CA GLY A 73 -27.80 3.17 -1.47
C GLY A 73 -26.95 4.27 -0.83
N LYS A 74 -26.10 3.93 0.15
CA LYS A 74 -25.21 4.86 0.83
C LYS A 74 -23.76 4.68 0.38
N THR A 75 -22.98 5.75 0.50
CA THR A 75 -21.53 5.72 0.27
C THR A 75 -20.83 5.10 1.48
N PRO A 76 -20.09 3.99 1.33
CA PRO A 76 -19.27 3.44 2.39
C PRO A 76 -18.10 4.36 2.74
N GLU A 77 -17.83 4.50 4.03
CA GLU A 77 -16.68 5.25 4.54
C GLU A 77 -15.52 4.31 4.85
N LEU A 78 -14.31 4.75 4.52
CA LEU A 78 -13.07 4.09 4.87
C LEU A 78 -12.31 4.94 5.90
N PRO A 79 -11.48 4.33 6.75
CA PRO A 79 -10.62 5.09 7.65
C PRO A 79 -9.73 6.09 6.89
N GLU A 80 -9.78 7.36 7.28
CA GLU A 80 -8.98 8.46 6.70
C GLU A 80 -7.71 8.75 7.52
N TRP A 81 -7.36 7.87 8.46
CA TRP A 81 -6.19 8.01 9.32
C TRP A 81 -5.17 6.88 9.10
N PRO A 82 -3.91 7.09 9.52
CA PRO A 82 -2.88 6.08 9.36
C PRO A 82 -3.00 4.93 10.38
N VAL A 83 -2.38 3.80 10.06
CA VAL A 83 -2.29 2.62 10.95
C VAL A 83 -1.72 2.97 12.33
N CYS A 84 -0.91 4.03 12.43
CA CYS A 84 -0.38 4.53 13.71
C CYS A 84 -1.47 4.81 14.75
N VAL A 85 -2.65 5.31 14.35
CA VAL A 85 -3.76 5.58 15.29
C VAL A 85 -4.24 4.30 15.95
N GLU A 86 -4.53 3.27 15.15
CA GLU A 86 -4.94 1.95 15.68
C GLU A 86 -3.82 1.28 16.49
N CYS A 87 -2.58 1.42 16.02
CA CYS A 87 -1.40 0.83 16.64
C CYS A 87 -1.17 1.41 18.04
N LYS A 88 -1.30 2.73 18.20
CA LYS A 88 -1.15 3.41 19.48
C LYS A 88 -2.35 3.21 20.39
N ALA A 89 -3.57 3.15 19.84
CA ALA A 89 -4.76 2.78 20.61
C ALA A 89 -4.66 1.38 21.26
N LYS A 90 -3.89 0.47 20.65
CA LYS A 90 -3.61 -0.87 21.21
C LYS A 90 -2.43 -0.92 22.18
N GLY A 91 -1.73 0.19 22.41
CA GLY A 91 -0.54 0.22 23.26
C GLY A 91 0.66 -0.55 22.69
N ASN A 92 0.70 -0.80 21.37
CA ASN A 92 1.84 -1.49 20.76
C ASN A 92 3.11 -0.62 20.90
N PRO A 93 4.26 -1.21 21.23
CA PRO A 93 5.52 -0.48 21.26
C PRO A 93 5.91 -0.05 19.83
N CYS A 94 6.67 1.06 19.71
CA CYS A 94 7.00 1.58 18.39
C CYS A 94 8.04 0.68 17.73
N LEU A 95 7.73 0.06 16.59
CA LEU A 95 8.70 -0.86 15.98
C LEU A 95 9.95 -0.18 15.40
N TRP A 96 9.92 1.14 15.27
CA TRP A 96 11.12 1.92 14.92
C TRP A 96 12.12 1.94 16.07
N GLU A 97 11.69 1.81 17.33
CA GLU A 97 12.58 1.64 18.50
C GLU A 97 13.36 0.32 18.44
N TYR A 98 12.89 -0.65 17.66
CA TYR A 98 13.54 -1.93 17.40
C TYR A 98 14.23 -1.98 16.04
N GLY A 99 14.48 -0.83 15.40
CA GLY A 99 15.16 -0.74 14.12
C GLY A 99 14.36 -1.25 12.92
N GLN A 100 13.05 -1.46 13.04
CA GLN A 100 12.21 -1.88 11.92
C GLN A 100 11.57 -0.68 11.21
N VAL A 101 11.97 -0.44 9.96
CA VAL A 101 11.38 0.60 9.09
C VAL A 101 9.91 0.27 8.78
N CYS A 102 9.00 0.82 9.57
CA CYS A 102 7.57 0.54 9.52
C CYS A 102 6.79 1.62 8.74
N LEU A 103 5.99 1.19 7.76
CA LEU A 103 5.19 2.08 6.89
C LEU A 103 3.87 2.55 7.51
N GLY A 104 3.65 2.27 8.80
CA GLY A 104 2.43 2.60 9.52
C GLY A 104 2.00 4.08 9.43
N PRO A 105 2.93 5.06 9.48
CA PRO A 105 2.57 6.48 9.41
C PRO A 105 1.92 6.93 8.11
N ILE A 106 2.18 6.25 6.99
CA ILE A 106 1.67 6.61 5.66
C ILE A 106 0.60 5.65 5.16
N THR A 107 0.40 4.51 5.82
CA THR A 107 -0.51 3.45 5.38
C THR A 107 -1.90 3.63 5.97
N ARG A 108 -2.95 3.49 5.15
CA ARG A 108 -4.34 3.55 5.59
C ARG A 108 -4.68 2.51 6.65
N ALA A 109 -5.37 2.93 7.71
CA ALA A 109 -5.89 2.09 8.78
C ALA A 109 -7.03 1.15 8.33
N GLY A 110 -7.56 0.33 9.25
CA GLY A 110 -8.67 -0.59 9.06
C GLY A 110 -8.31 -2.08 9.18
N CYS A 111 -7.01 -2.43 9.24
CA CYS A 111 -6.57 -3.80 9.53
C CYS A 111 -6.32 -4.06 11.03
N GLY A 112 -6.61 -3.10 11.90
CA GLY A 112 -6.40 -3.20 13.34
C GLY A 112 -4.92 -3.39 13.69
N SER A 113 -4.02 -2.75 12.93
CA SER A 113 -2.56 -2.85 13.13
C SER A 113 -2.03 -4.28 13.36
N ARG A 114 -2.54 -5.28 12.61
CA ARG A 114 -2.23 -6.70 12.86
C ARG A 114 -0.73 -7.02 12.83
N CYS A 115 0.04 -6.44 11.91
CA CYS A 115 1.49 -6.67 11.85
C CYS A 115 2.22 -6.08 13.07
N PRO A 116 2.04 -4.79 13.43
CA PRO A 116 2.65 -4.23 14.64
C PRO A 116 2.28 -4.98 15.93
N SER A 117 1.02 -5.41 16.06
CA SER A 117 0.59 -6.22 17.21
C SER A 117 1.24 -7.60 17.28
N ALA A 118 1.77 -8.10 16.16
CA ALA A 118 2.56 -9.33 16.10
C ALA A 118 4.08 -9.06 16.19
N GLY A 119 4.52 -7.83 16.48
CA GLY A 119 5.93 -7.47 16.57
C GLY A 119 6.64 -7.24 15.23
N PHE A 120 5.87 -7.13 14.12
CA PHE A 120 6.41 -6.87 12.79
C PHE A 120 5.99 -5.52 12.22
N ARG A 121 6.89 -4.89 11.47
CA ARG A 121 6.60 -3.63 10.79
C ARG A 121 5.33 -3.69 9.93
N CYS A 122 4.68 -2.54 9.76
CA CYS A 122 3.66 -2.39 8.73
C CYS A 122 4.32 -2.45 7.34
N PHE A 123 3.71 -3.23 6.44
CA PHE A 123 4.18 -3.43 5.08
C PHE A 123 3.54 -2.50 4.04
N GLY A 124 2.56 -1.67 4.42
CA GLY A 124 1.92 -0.76 3.47
C GLY A 124 0.91 -1.40 2.52
N CYS A 125 0.42 -2.61 2.83
CA CYS A 125 -0.44 -3.38 1.94
C CYS A 125 -1.85 -2.81 1.72
N ARG A 126 -2.27 -1.83 2.54
CA ARG A 126 -3.57 -1.13 2.39
C ARG A 126 -3.49 0.11 1.50
N GLY A 127 -2.30 0.45 1.00
CA GLY A 127 -2.07 1.68 0.26
C GLY A 127 -1.93 2.89 1.19
N ASN A 128 -1.68 4.05 0.58
CA ASN A 128 -1.51 5.28 1.34
C ASN A 128 -2.85 5.80 1.87
N VAL A 129 -2.79 6.48 3.01
CA VAL A 129 -3.90 7.32 3.47
C VAL A 129 -3.99 8.57 2.58
N ASP A 130 -5.20 9.12 2.40
CA ASP A 130 -5.42 10.24 1.48
C ASP A 130 -4.76 11.54 1.96
N ASP A 131 -4.88 11.82 3.26
CA ASP A 131 -4.25 12.97 3.92
C ASP A 131 -3.32 12.48 5.04
N PRO A 132 -2.10 12.02 4.71
CA PRO A 132 -1.14 11.62 5.72
C PRO A 132 -0.67 12.86 6.48
N ASN A 133 -0.58 12.77 7.81
CA ASN A 133 0.08 13.81 8.59
C ASN A 133 1.59 13.76 8.32
N ILE A 134 2.03 14.49 7.29
CA ILE A 134 3.41 14.53 6.79
C ILE A 134 4.36 15.02 7.88
N ASN A 135 3.92 15.98 8.71
CA ASN A 135 4.73 16.49 9.82
C ASN A 135 4.98 15.39 10.85
N ALA A 136 3.93 14.67 11.27
CA ALA A 136 4.10 13.53 12.17
C ALA A 136 4.98 12.43 11.56
N ALA A 137 4.87 12.18 10.25
CA ALA A 137 5.77 11.23 9.57
C ALA A 137 7.23 11.72 9.60
N LYS A 138 7.48 13.01 9.35
CA LYS A 138 8.82 13.64 9.42
C LYS A 138 9.39 13.62 10.83
N ASP A 139 8.61 13.99 11.85
CA ASP A 139 9.03 13.99 13.25
C ASP A 139 9.52 12.60 13.67
N VAL A 140 8.83 11.55 13.22
CA VAL A 140 9.23 10.16 13.49
C VAL A 140 10.50 9.82 12.71
N ILE A 141 10.66 10.27 11.46
CA ILE A 141 11.88 10.06 10.65
C ILE A 141 13.09 10.71 11.30
N GLU A 142 12.95 11.97 11.72
CA GLU A 142 14.00 12.76 12.37
C GLU A 142 14.36 12.16 13.74
N LYS A 143 13.36 11.83 14.57
CA LYS A 143 13.58 11.26 15.91
C LYS A 143 14.40 9.98 15.90
N PHE A 144 14.19 9.13 14.89
CA PHE A 144 14.87 7.84 14.77
C PHE A 144 16.05 7.87 13.79
N GLY A 145 16.44 9.04 13.28
CA GLY A 145 17.63 9.23 12.44
C GLY A 145 17.59 8.44 11.13
N LEU A 146 16.41 8.31 10.52
CA LEU A 146 16.21 7.42 9.38
C LEU A 146 16.58 8.07 8.06
N ASN A 147 17.17 7.26 7.16
CA ASN A 147 17.32 7.64 5.77
C ASN A 147 15.99 7.42 5.03
N ILE A 148 15.52 8.44 4.32
CA ILE A 148 14.35 8.38 3.43
C ILE A 148 14.50 7.25 2.40
N ASP A 149 15.73 6.90 2.02
CA ASP A 149 16.00 5.83 1.07
C ASP A 149 15.64 4.43 1.61
N ASP A 150 15.71 4.22 2.93
CA ASP A 150 15.26 2.97 3.55
C ASP A 150 13.74 2.82 3.45
N LEU A 151 13.02 3.94 3.64
CA LEU A 151 11.57 4.01 3.46
C LEU A 151 11.18 3.69 2.02
N LYS A 152 11.83 4.31 1.03
CA LYS A 152 11.59 4.03 -0.40
C LYS A 152 11.75 2.54 -0.70
N THR A 153 12.82 1.94 -0.19
CA THR A 153 13.10 0.50 -0.39
C THR A 153 11.99 -0.39 0.17
N LYS A 154 11.34 -0.01 1.28
CA LYS A 154 10.23 -0.78 1.86
C LYS A 154 8.89 -0.54 1.18
N VAL A 155 8.63 0.68 0.70
CA VAL A 155 7.38 1.07 0.02
C VAL A 155 7.16 0.27 -1.27
N VAL A 156 8.24 -0.03 -1.98
CA VAL A 156 8.25 -0.75 -3.26
C VAL A 156 7.44 -2.07 -3.22
N LEU A 157 7.41 -2.78 -2.09
CA LEU A 157 6.74 -4.09 -1.96
C LEU A 157 5.26 -4.09 -2.40
N PHE A 158 4.50 -3.05 -2.03
CA PHE A 158 3.07 -2.96 -2.34
C PHE A 158 2.69 -1.73 -3.15
N GLN A 159 3.57 -0.73 -3.22
CA GLN A 159 3.25 0.58 -3.78
C GLN A 159 4.23 0.97 -4.90
N THR A 160 4.72 -0.02 -5.67
CA THR A 160 5.55 0.25 -6.85
C THR A 160 4.84 1.18 -7.82
N GLY A 161 5.43 2.33 -8.12
CA GLY A 161 4.84 3.33 -9.03
C GLY A 161 3.53 3.93 -8.52
N ALA A 162 3.18 3.76 -7.23
CA ALA A 162 2.13 4.56 -6.64
C ALA A 162 2.57 6.03 -6.69
N PRO A 163 1.73 6.95 -7.15
CA PRO A 163 2.07 8.37 -7.07
C PRO A 163 2.35 8.70 -5.61
N SER A 164 3.59 9.06 -5.30
CA SER A 164 3.90 9.81 -4.10
C SER A 164 3.18 11.15 -4.26
N HIS A 165 1.95 11.24 -3.76
CA HIS A 165 1.11 12.41 -3.92
C HIS A 165 0.65 12.64 -5.36
N LYS A 166 -0.65 12.49 -5.65
CA LYS A 166 -1.28 13.33 -6.68
C LYS A 166 -1.02 14.77 -6.25
N GLN A 167 -0.16 15.47 -6.97
CA GLN A 167 0.00 16.94 -7.02
C GLN A 167 -0.78 17.69 -5.93
N LEU A 168 -0.12 17.99 -4.80
CA LEU A 168 -0.56 19.03 -3.86
C LEU A 168 -0.24 20.45 -4.39
N ASN A 169 -0.01 20.61 -5.70
CA ASN A 169 0.33 21.88 -6.35
C ASN A 169 -0.16 21.89 -7.81
N GLU A 170 -1.47 21.86 -8.02
CA GLU A 170 -2.11 22.57 -9.15
C GLU A 170 -3.27 23.40 -8.58
N SER A 171 -2.92 24.31 -7.67
CA SER A 171 -3.68 25.52 -7.37
C SER A 171 -2.82 26.70 -7.81
N LYS A 172 -2.91 27.05 -9.09
CA LYS A 172 -2.84 28.42 -9.58
C LYS A 172 -3.82 28.56 -10.72
#